data_AF-A0A1E1X4H5-F1
#
_entry.id   AF-A0A1E1X4H5-F1
#
_cell.length_a   1.000
_cell.length_b   1.000
_cell.length_c   1.000
_cell.angle_alpha   90.00
_cell.angle_beta   90.00
_cell.angle_gamma   90.00
#
_symmetry.space_group_name_H-M   'P 1'
#
loop_
_entity.id
_entity.type
_entity.pdbx_description
1 polymer ?
#
loop_
_entity_poly.entity_id
_entity_poly.type
_entity_poly.pdbx_seq_one_letter_code
_entity_poly.pdbx_strand_id
1 'polypeptide(L)'
;RIAEYMKQNVPVVINRNTNMMVWEVCQFLQLAATYGYTVIILDINRNLILEPHVLAVTNSKGLDQQYMSNRMKQWEHVYPFATGWSPRPLDAASLLRRYKELAADLANGSNNHVDLMPVQNTQVYPFCLARVCWFCWDEGNRNYWHSEPVKKAYGSKDTISVFGYAVLGDLVAALVDITDAQAALMGDGGRAENWNAAKNGAKDEHSSSATSSRLPAVLEFDEMQCILDLDALPAPEVDDEVLKEASAYHEVPPPSQVSFIILGSTRSEPITYSEAVRRCDSALRDGLLSWKDSPDAQATMDVGGITVYRACAENGCPVLILDEKTVKLDVVFTGYYQSHTTRMSARCPTWSTGHNGAACGRRSFWGGPQRAAATLYTQMDSTQLLDRVDAPCLRDEKTKCFLRAHGRLLFLVRGSTNSGKNVVAAELEQLYPESRAYWSDMLFSSPMAPERNTASIRE
;
A
#
# COMPACT_ATOMS: atom_id res chain seq x y z
N ARG A 1 -2.12 -11.05 -20.25
CA ARG A 1 -3.34 -11.41 -19.49
C ARG A 1 -3.48 -10.62 -18.19
N ILE A 2 -2.66 -10.80 -17.14
CA ILE A 2 -2.87 -10.01 -15.90
C ILE A 2 -2.75 -8.49 -16.11
N ALA A 3 -1.75 -8.03 -16.88
CA ALA A 3 -1.61 -6.62 -17.27
C ALA A 3 -2.82 -6.10 -18.08
N GLU A 4 -3.45 -6.97 -18.86
CA GLU A 4 -4.63 -6.65 -19.66
C GLU A 4 -5.87 -6.47 -18.77
N TYR A 5 -6.06 -7.34 -17.77
CA TYR A 5 -7.11 -7.17 -16.78
C TYR A 5 -7.00 -5.83 -16.04
N MET A 6 -5.78 -5.47 -15.62
CA MET A 6 -5.54 -4.21 -14.92
C MET A 6 -5.75 -2.99 -15.84
N LYS A 7 -5.32 -3.08 -17.10
CA LYS A 7 -5.57 -2.04 -18.11
C LYS A 7 -7.06 -1.89 -18.43
N GLN A 8 -7.83 -2.97 -18.37
CA GLN A 8 -9.29 -2.98 -18.55
C GLN A 8 -10.05 -2.62 -17.27
N ASN A 9 -9.35 -2.21 -16.19
CA ASN A 9 -9.95 -1.85 -14.91
C ASN A 9 -10.84 -2.95 -14.32
N VAL A 10 -10.44 -4.22 -14.46
CA VAL A 10 -11.13 -5.33 -13.78
C VAL A 10 -11.14 -5.06 -12.27
N PRO A 11 -12.31 -5.06 -11.59
CA PRO A 11 -12.42 -4.62 -10.20
C PRO A 11 -11.52 -5.40 -9.23
N VAL A 12 -11.45 -6.72 -9.40
CA VAL A 12 -10.68 -7.62 -8.56
C VAL A 12 -9.86 -8.57 -9.42
N VAL A 13 -8.55 -8.61 -9.20
CA VAL A 13 -7.62 -9.54 -9.84
C VAL A 13 -7.07 -10.49 -8.79
N ILE A 14 -7.13 -11.79 -9.05
CA ILE A 14 -6.61 -12.82 -8.14
C ILE A 14 -5.42 -13.50 -8.79
N ASN A 15 -4.22 -13.28 -8.27
CA ASN A 15 -3.03 -14.02 -8.69
C ASN A 15 -2.80 -15.19 -7.74
N ARG A 16 -2.82 -16.41 -8.28
CA ARG A 16 -2.61 -17.64 -7.51
C ARG A 16 -1.36 -18.41 -7.94
N ASN A 17 -0.36 -17.72 -8.48
CA ASN A 17 0.95 -18.32 -8.76
C ASN A 17 1.66 -18.71 -7.46
N THR A 18 2.64 -19.60 -7.56
CA THR A 18 3.35 -20.13 -6.38
C THR A 18 4.09 -19.01 -5.63
N ASN A 19 4.77 -18.12 -6.36
CA ASN A 19 5.28 -16.85 -5.85
C ASN A 19 6.05 -16.98 -4.51
N MET A 20 6.98 -17.92 -4.44
CA MET A 20 7.81 -18.18 -3.25
C MET A 20 8.82 -17.07 -3.00
N MET A 21 9.40 -16.49 -4.06
CA MET A 21 10.45 -15.47 -3.97
C MET A 21 9.91 -14.08 -4.31
N VAL A 22 10.58 -13.03 -3.83
CA VAL A 22 10.22 -11.63 -4.10
C VAL A 22 10.22 -11.36 -5.60
N TRP A 23 11.26 -11.82 -6.32
CA TRP A 23 11.34 -11.59 -7.77
C TRP A 23 10.18 -12.19 -8.57
N GLU A 24 9.61 -13.31 -8.12
CA GLU A 24 8.46 -13.95 -8.79
C GLU A 24 7.21 -13.07 -8.69
N VAL A 25 7.16 -12.19 -7.69
CA VAL A 25 6.04 -11.31 -7.37
C VAL A 25 6.24 -9.89 -7.92
N CYS A 26 7.48 -9.44 -8.09
CA CYS A 26 7.82 -8.06 -8.48
C CYS A 26 7.06 -7.54 -9.71
N GLN A 27 6.96 -8.33 -10.78
CA GLN A 27 6.23 -7.92 -11.98
C GLN A 27 4.74 -7.63 -11.70
N PHE A 28 4.12 -8.33 -10.74
CA PHE A 28 2.72 -8.12 -10.40
C PHE A 28 2.54 -6.90 -9.50
N LEU A 29 3.50 -6.64 -8.60
CA LEU A 29 3.54 -5.41 -7.79
C LEU A 29 3.77 -4.18 -8.67
N GLN A 30 4.65 -4.29 -9.67
CA GLN A 30 4.85 -3.24 -10.66
C GLN A 30 3.55 -2.90 -11.38
N LEU A 31 2.88 -3.91 -11.93
CA LEU A 31 1.60 -3.69 -12.61
C LEU A 31 0.56 -3.09 -11.65
N ALA A 32 0.48 -3.58 -10.41
CA ALA A 32 -0.47 -3.05 -9.44
C ALA A 32 -0.20 -1.58 -9.10
N ALA A 33 1.06 -1.22 -8.80
CA ALA A 33 1.46 0.14 -8.51
C ALA A 33 1.21 1.08 -9.71
N THR A 34 1.51 0.61 -10.93
CA THR A 34 1.27 1.39 -12.16
C THR A 34 -0.21 1.65 -12.38
N TYR A 35 -1.08 0.64 -12.28
CA TYR A 35 -2.51 0.79 -12.57
C TYR A 35 -3.38 1.17 -11.34
N GLY A 36 -2.75 1.54 -10.21
CA GLY A 36 -3.46 1.97 -9.00
C GLY A 36 -4.28 0.86 -8.33
N TYR A 37 -3.79 -0.37 -8.32
CA TYR A 37 -4.43 -1.51 -7.65
C TYR A 37 -3.91 -1.69 -6.23
N THR A 38 -4.85 -1.81 -5.29
CA THR A 38 -4.56 -2.10 -3.89
C THR A 38 -4.25 -3.57 -3.70
N VAL A 39 -3.04 -3.83 -3.20
CA VAL A 39 -2.51 -5.19 -3.05
C VAL A 39 -2.83 -5.74 -1.67
N ILE A 40 -3.41 -6.94 -1.62
CA ILE A 40 -3.55 -7.73 -0.40
C ILE A 40 -2.82 -9.06 -0.63
N ILE A 41 -1.77 -9.30 0.17
CA ILE A 41 -0.98 -10.53 0.08
C ILE A 41 -1.51 -11.56 1.08
N LEU A 42 -1.88 -12.74 0.57
CA LEU A 42 -2.30 -13.88 1.38
C LEU A 42 -1.23 -14.96 1.30
N ASP A 43 -0.37 -14.97 2.32
CA ASP A 43 0.74 -15.93 2.44
C ASP A 43 0.25 -17.23 3.08
N ILE A 44 0.05 -18.27 2.27
CA ILE A 44 -0.12 -19.63 2.75
C ILE A 44 1.30 -20.16 3.05
N ASN A 45 1.83 -19.78 4.21
CA ASN A 45 3.23 -20.02 4.58
C ASN A 45 3.47 -21.45 5.11
N ARG A 46 4.73 -21.89 5.14
CA ARG A 46 5.29 -23.13 5.69
C ARG A 46 4.76 -23.53 7.07
N ASN A 47 4.38 -22.57 7.93
CA ASN A 47 3.80 -22.86 9.25
C ASN A 47 2.38 -23.44 9.17
N LEU A 48 1.73 -23.28 8.01
CA LEU A 48 0.41 -23.82 7.67
C LEU A 48 0.51 -25.08 6.82
N ILE A 49 1.70 -25.46 6.33
CA ILE A 49 1.85 -26.45 5.26
C ILE A 49 2.64 -27.69 5.68
N LEU A 50 1.92 -28.80 5.57
CA LEU A 50 2.33 -30.17 5.24
C LEU A 50 3.81 -30.35 4.85
N GLU A 51 4.44 -31.37 5.44
CA GLU A 51 5.84 -31.73 5.13
C GLU A 51 6.08 -31.96 3.62
N PRO A 52 7.31 -31.72 3.10
CA PRO A 52 7.60 -31.82 1.67
C PRO A 52 7.18 -33.16 1.05
N HIS A 53 7.23 -34.24 1.82
CA HIS A 53 6.83 -35.56 1.37
C HIS A 53 5.30 -35.65 1.11
N VAL A 54 4.49 -35.00 1.94
CA VAL A 54 3.02 -34.95 1.77
C VAL A 54 2.66 -34.12 0.53
N LEU A 55 3.33 -32.98 0.33
CA LEU A 55 3.14 -32.17 -0.89
C LEU A 55 3.53 -32.95 -2.15
N ALA A 56 4.60 -33.74 -2.09
CA ALA A 56 5.06 -34.58 -3.20
C ALA A 56 4.06 -35.69 -3.56
N VAL A 57 3.46 -36.35 -2.56
CA VAL A 57 2.49 -37.42 -2.81
C VAL A 57 1.15 -36.88 -3.30
N THR A 58 0.73 -35.70 -2.84
CA THR A 58 -0.60 -35.17 -3.15
C THR A 58 -0.67 -34.34 -4.44
N ASN A 59 0.47 -33.92 -5.01
CA ASN A 59 0.44 -32.99 -6.14
C ASN A 59 0.06 -33.66 -7.46
N SER A 60 -0.80 -32.98 -8.20
CA SER A 60 -1.27 -33.40 -9.53
C SER A 60 -0.23 -33.21 -10.64
N LYS A 61 0.97 -32.70 -10.33
CA LYS A 61 2.03 -32.37 -11.28
C LYS A 61 3.17 -33.40 -11.28
N GLY A 62 3.10 -34.45 -10.47
CA GLY A 62 4.15 -35.47 -10.36
C GLY A 62 5.49 -34.93 -9.83
N LEU A 63 5.47 -33.83 -9.08
CA LEU A 63 6.65 -33.18 -8.52
C LEU A 63 7.14 -33.97 -7.29
N ASP A 64 8.43 -34.29 -7.27
CA ASP A 64 9.02 -35.11 -6.21
C ASP A 64 9.28 -34.33 -4.90
N GLN A 65 9.62 -35.08 -3.84
CA GLN A 65 9.94 -34.51 -2.52
C GLN A 65 11.14 -33.56 -2.58
N GLN A 66 12.12 -33.85 -3.44
CA GLN A 66 13.33 -33.04 -3.57
C GLN A 66 12.98 -31.66 -4.13
N TYR A 67 12.12 -31.61 -5.15
CA TYR A 67 11.57 -30.38 -5.71
C TYR A 67 10.81 -29.59 -4.64
N MET A 68 9.90 -30.22 -3.90
CA MET A 68 9.13 -29.54 -2.85
C MET A 68 10.04 -28.98 -1.74
N SER A 69 11.05 -29.75 -1.31
CA SER A 69 12.02 -29.30 -0.31
C SER A 69 12.79 -28.08 -0.82
N ASN A 70 13.25 -28.12 -2.08
CA ASN A 70 13.99 -27.01 -2.69
C ASN A 70 13.13 -25.75 -2.86
N ARG A 71 11.90 -25.89 -3.36
CA ARG A 71 10.96 -24.77 -3.51
C ARG A 71 10.59 -24.17 -2.17
N MET A 72 10.38 -24.97 -1.14
CA MET A 72 10.07 -24.44 0.18
C MET A 72 11.22 -23.60 0.69
N LYS A 73 12.48 -24.06 0.65
CA LYS A 73 13.66 -23.28 1.07
C LYS A 73 13.78 -21.90 0.42
N GLN A 74 13.17 -21.68 -0.74
CA GLN A 74 13.17 -20.40 -1.46
C GLN A 74 12.13 -19.38 -0.96
N TRP A 75 11.28 -19.73 0.02
CA TRP A 75 10.29 -18.76 0.55
C TRP A 75 10.95 -17.49 1.08
N GLU A 76 10.55 -16.35 0.53
CA GLU A 76 10.89 -15.02 1.00
C GLU A 76 9.63 -14.26 1.40
N HIS A 77 9.71 -13.47 2.47
CA HIS A 77 8.64 -12.53 2.79
C HIS A 77 8.68 -11.36 1.80
N VAL A 78 7.50 -10.95 1.33
CA VAL A 78 7.32 -9.74 0.51
C VAL A 78 6.87 -8.64 1.46
N TYR A 79 7.72 -7.65 1.65
CA TYR A 79 7.45 -6.52 2.54
C TYR A 79 7.03 -5.29 1.76
N PRO A 80 6.15 -4.44 2.31
CA PRO A 80 5.76 -3.20 1.64
C PRO A 80 6.81 -2.11 1.77
N PHE A 81 6.74 -1.12 0.88
CA PHE A 81 7.46 0.14 1.04
C PHE A 81 6.93 0.91 2.25
N ALA A 82 5.59 0.95 2.40
CA ALA A 82 4.91 1.59 3.53
C ALA A 82 3.63 0.82 3.89
N THR A 83 3.21 0.90 5.14
CA THR A 83 1.88 0.46 5.59
C THR A 83 0.95 1.66 5.75
N GLY A 84 -0.35 1.42 5.72
CA GLY A 84 -1.35 2.46 5.80
C GLY A 84 -2.70 1.99 5.31
N TRP A 85 -3.57 2.96 5.05
CA TRP A 85 -4.95 2.71 4.66
C TRP A 85 -5.20 3.10 3.22
N SER A 86 -5.66 2.16 2.41
CA SER A 86 -6.06 2.42 1.04
C SER A 86 -7.55 2.76 0.98
N PRO A 87 -7.93 3.97 0.56
CA PRO A 87 -9.32 4.28 0.21
C PRO A 87 -9.67 3.67 -1.16
N ARG A 88 -10.95 3.71 -1.51
CA ARG A 88 -11.37 3.45 -2.89
C ARG A 88 -10.84 4.60 -3.77
N PRO A 89 -10.38 4.31 -5.00
CA PRO A 89 -9.99 5.34 -5.96
C PRO A 89 -11.06 6.43 -6.17
N LEU A 90 -12.34 6.04 -6.18
CA LEU A 90 -13.47 6.96 -6.32
C LEU A 90 -13.63 7.91 -5.13
N ASP A 91 -13.33 7.45 -3.91
CA ASP A 91 -13.38 8.30 -2.73
C ASP A 91 -12.26 9.34 -2.77
N ALA A 92 -11.04 8.93 -3.16
CA ALA A 92 -9.92 9.83 -3.35
C ALA A 92 -10.18 10.87 -4.45
N ALA A 93 -10.82 10.48 -5.56
CA ALA A 93 -11.27 11.41 -6.59
C ALA A 93 -12.30 12.42 -6.06
N SER A 94 -13.18 11.99 -5.16
CA SER A 94 -14.14 12.89 -4.51
C SER A 94 -13.46 13.89 -3.58
N LEU A 95 -12.43 13.47 -2.84
CA LEU A 95 -11.58 14.40 -2.07
C LEU A 95 -10.88 15.43 -2.96
N LEU A 96 -10.33 14.99 -4.11
CA LEU A 96 -9.70 15.90 -5.08
C LEU A 96 -10.71 16.91 -5.65
N ARG A 97 -11.93 16.46 -5.99
CA ARG A 97 -13.00 17.35 -6.47
C ARG A 97 -13.36 18.39 -5.42
N ARG A 98 -13.52 17.97 -4.16
CA ARG A 98 -13.80 18.89 -3.05
C ARG A 98 -12.68 19.91 -2.85
N TYR A 99 -11.40 19.50 -2.94
CA TYR A 99 -10.29 20.45 -2.92
C TYR A 99 -10.39 21.49 -4.05
N LYS A 100 -10.75 21.08 -5.28
CA LYS A 100 -10.88 22.00 -6.41
C LYS A 100 -12.02 22.99 -6.23
N GLU A 101 -13.14 22.56 -5.66
CA GLU A 101 -14.25 23.44 -5.27
C GLU A 101 -13.77 24.48 -4.25
N LEU A 102 -13.10 24.04 -3.17
CA LEU A 102 -12.54 24.93 -2.16
C LEU A 102 -11.55 25.93 -2.76
N ALA A 103 -10.67 25.48 -3.65
CA ALA A 103 -9.72 26.35 -4.33
C ALA A 103 -10.42 27.40 -5.21
N ALA A 104 -11.48 27.03 -5.93
CA ALA A 104 -12.27 27.95 -6.73
C ALA A 104 -13.04 28.96 -5.85
N ASP A 105 -13.64 28.51 -4.75
CA ASP A 105 -14.39 29.36 -3.81
C ASP A 105 -13.47 30.39 -3.14
N LEU A 106 -12.28 29.96 -2.71
CA LEU A 106 -11.27 30.83 -2.11
C LEU A 106 -10.68 31.85 -3.11
N ALA A 107 -10.56 31.47 -4.39
CA ALA A 107 -10.10 32.36 -5.45
C ALA A 107 -11.17 33.39 -5.87
N ASN A 108 -12.45 33.01 -5.90
CA ASN A 108 -13.56 33.87 -6.32
C ASN A 108 -14.13 34.76 -5.19
N GLY A 109 -13.75 34.54 -3.94
CA GLY A 109 -14.13 35.38 -2.81
C GLY A 109 -13.75 36.84 -3.05
N SER A 110 -14.58 37.78 -2.60
CA SER A 110 -14.57 39.22 -2.89
C SER A 110 -13.27 39.99 -2.58
N ASN A 111 -12.23 39.33 -2.09
CA ASN A 111 -10.96 39.90 -1.64
C ASN A 111 -9.73 39.10 -2.13
N ASN A 112 -9.87 38.11 -3.05
CA ASN A 112 -8.76 37.27 -3.57
C ASN A 112 -7.79 36.81 -2.47
N HIS A 113 -8.32 36.19 -1.43
CA HIS A 113 -7.59 36.02 -0.17
C HIS A 113 -6.43 35.01 -0.27
N VAL A 114 -6.58 33.93 -1.05
CA VAL A 114 -5.55 32.89 -1.26
C VAL A 114 -5.59 32.42 -2.71
N ASP A 115 -4.50 32.63 -3.45
CA ASP A 115 -4.33 32.04 -4.78
C ASP A 115 -3.79 30.62 -4.64
N LEU A 116 -4.71 29.65 -4.60
CA LEU A 116 -4.37 28.23 -4.59
C LEU A 116 -4.16 27.75 -6.03
N MET A 117 -2.94 27.32 -6.33
CA MET A 117 -2.63 26.79 -7.65
C MET A 117 -3.46 25.53 -7.94
N PRO A 118 -4.04 25.41 -9.14
CA PRO A 118 -4.82 24.24 -9.53
C PRO A 118 -3.92 23.00 -9.61
N VAL A 119 -4.48 21.84 -9.25
CA VAL A 119 -3.81 20.55 -9.46
C VAL A 119 -3.73 20.27 -10.96
N GLN A 120 -2.51 20.16 -11.49
CA GLN A 120 -2.23 19.89 -12.90
C GLN A 120 -1.95 18.41 -13.15
N ASN A 121 -1.37 17.71 -12.17
CA ASN A 121 -1.12 16.28 -12.24
C ASN A 121 -1.91 15.55 -11.14
N THR A 122 -2.84 14.73 -11.59
CA THR A 122 -3.77 13.92 -10.78
C THR A 122 -3.45 12.43 -10.85
N GLN A 123 -2.33 12.06 -11.49
CA GLN A 123 -1.83 10.70 -11.56
C GLN A 123 -1.11 10.34 -10.26
N VAL A 124 -1.87 9.79 -9.31
CA VAL A 124 -1.36 9.44 -7.99
C VAL A 124 -1.91 8.11 -7.53
N TYR A 125 -1.18 7.48 -6.61
CA TYR A 125 -1.67 6.31 -5.90
C TYR A 125 -2.31 6.78 -4.58
N PRO A 126 -3.64 6.72 -4.41
CA PRO A 126 -4.28 7.20 -3.20
C PRO A 126 -4.00 6.24 -2.04
N PHE A 127 -3.30 6.73 -1.01
CA PHE A 127 -2.95 5.94 0.17
C PHE A 127 -2.73 6.86 1.37
N CYS A 128 -3.37 6.53 2.48
CA CYS A 128 -3.19 7.21 3.76
C CYS A 128 -2.02 6.57 4.50
N LEU A 129 -0.95 7.32 4.76
CA LEU A 129 0.28 6.78 5.32
C LEU A 129 0.12 6.40 6.81
N ALA A 130 0.47 5.18 7.20
CA ALA A 130 0.70 4.85 8.62
C ALA A 130 2.20 4.90 8.95
N ARG A 131 3.01 4.13 8.21
CA ARG A 131 4.45 4.04 8.46
C ARG A 131 5.21 3.69 7.19
N VAL A 132 6.36 4.32 6.99
CA VAL A 132 7.32 3.90 5.96
C VAL A 132 8.15 2.73 6.50
N CYS A 133 8.12 1.60 5.79
CA CYS A 133 8.74 0.34 6.21
C CYS A 133 10.03 0.00 5.46
N TRP A 134 10.30 0.65 4.31
CA TRP A 134 11.49 0.40 3.49
C TRP A 134 11.73 -1.09 3.22
N PHE A 135 10.68 -1.81 2.81
CA PHE A 135 10.73 -3.26 2.54
C PHE A 135 11.23 -4.09 3.75
N CYS A 136 11.08 -3.53 4.96
CA CYS A 136 11.57 -4.08 6.21
C CYS A 136 13.05 -4.52 6.13
N TRP A 137 13.89 -3.70 5.50
CA TRP A 137 15.34 -3.98 5.44
C TRP A 137 16.00 -3.92 6.83
N ASP A 138 15.56 -3.00 7.69
CA ASP A 138 15.96 -2.94 9.09
C ASP A 138 15.11 -3.84 9.99
N GLU A 139 15.68 -4.19 11.14
CA GLU A 139 15.04 -5.07 12.12
C GLU A 139 13.82 -4.41 12.79
N GLY A 140 13.85 -3.09 13.02
CA GLY A 140 12.73 -2.36 13.61
C GLY A 140 11.46 -2.45 12.77
N ASN A 141 11.59 -2.27 11.45
CA ASN A 141 10.48 -2.39 10.51
C ASN A 141 10.04 -3.86 10.33
N ARG A 142 10.95 -4.85 10.45
CA ARG A 142 10.54 -6.27 10.50
C ARG A 142 9.72 -6.59 11.76
N ASN A 143 10.16 -6.12 12.91
CA ASN A 143 9.48 -6.34 14.18
C ASN A 143 8.10 -5.68 14.18
N TYR A 144 8.01 -4.47 13.65
CA TYR A 144 6.74 -3.78 13.40
C TYR A 144 5.81 -4.61 12.51
N TRP A 145 6.26 -5.01 11.32
CA TRP A 145 5.45 -5.77 10.36
C TRP A 145 4.93 -7.09 10.94
N HIS A 146 5.77 -7.76 11.73
CA HIS A 146 5.42 -9.05 12.35
C HIS A 146 4.69 -8.91 13.69
N SER A 147 4.39 -7.69 14.14
CA SER A 147 3.63 -7.46 15.37
C SER A 147 2.19 -7.95 15.23
N GLU A 148 1.62 -8.40 16.34
CA GLU A 148 0.23 -8.87 16.38
C GLU A 148 -0.80 -7.81 15.95
N PRO A 149 -0.70 -6.52 16.35
CA PRO A 149 -1.64 -5.51 15.89
C PRO A 149 -1.65 -5.36 14.37
N VAL A 150 -0.47 -5.29 13.74
CA VAL A 150 -0.34 -5.13 12.28
C VAL A 150 -0.88 -6.36 11.55
N LYS A 151 -0.53 -7.57 12.00
CA LYS A 151 -1.02 -8.82 11.41
C LYS A 151 -2.54 -8.94 11.46
N LYS A 152 -3.16 -8.57 12.58
CA LYS A 152 -4.63 -8.63 12.75
C LYS A 152 -5.36 -7.59 11.93
N ALA A 153 -4.79 -6.39 11.79
CA ALA A 153 -5.37 -5.32 10.98
C ALA A 153 -5.13 -5.51 9.48
N TYR A 154 -4.14 -6.29 9.06
CA TYR A 154 -3.80 -6.43 7.65
C TYR A 154 -4.97 -7.00 6.83
N GLY A 155 -5.44 -6.23 5.86
CA GLY A 155 -6.58 -6.55 5.01
C GLY A 155 -7.95 -6.29 5.66
N SER A 156 -8.03 -5.72 6.87
CA SER A 156 -9.31 -5.33 7.48
C SER A 156 -9.78 -3.97 7.00
N LYS A 157 -11.10 -3.82 6.89
CA LYS A 157 -11.75 -2.52 6.75
C LYS A 157 -11.56 -1.69 8.03
N ASP A 158 -11.34 -0.40 7.83
CA ASP A 158 -11.38 0.63 8.86
C ASP A 158 -12.13 1.87 8.30
N THR A 159 -12.33 2.88 9.14
CA THR A 159 -12.90 4.17 8.74
C THR A 159 -12.00 5.29 9.25
N ILE A 160 -11.62 6.20 8.36
CA ILE A 160 -10.81 7.38 8.69
C ILE A 160 -11.60 8.67 8.45
N SER A 161 -11.25 9.74 9.16
CA SER A 161 -11.89 11.05 9.03
C SER A 161 -10.94 12.02 8.32
N VAL A 162 -11.37 12.58 7.19
CA VAL A 162 -10.68 13.69 6.53
C VAL A 162 -11.24 15.00 7.05
N PHE A 163 -10.37 15.82 7.64
CA PHE A 163 -10.75 17.08 8.28
C PHE A 163 -10.35 18.33 7.49
N GLY A 164 -9.56 18.17 6.44
CA GLY A 164 -9.07 19.30 5.67
C GLY A 164 -8.06 18.91 4.60
N TYR A 165 -7.37 19.91 4.07
CA TYR A 165 -6.41 19.78 2.99
C TYR A 165 -5.15 20.58 3.31
N ALA A 166 -4.02 20.13 2.78
CA ALA A 166 -2.77 20.86 2.82
C ALA A 166 -2.19 21.04 1.42
N VAL A 167 -1.66 22.23 1.16
CA VAL A 167 -0.81 22.53 0.00
C VAL A 167 0.62 22.69 0.52
N LEU A 168 1.48 21.73 0.16
CA LEU A 168 2.85 21.59 0.66
C LEU A 168 3.83 21.78 -0.49
N GLY A 169 4.12 23.04 -0.82
CA GLY A 169 4.86 23.40 -2.02
C GLY A 169 4.01 23.18 -3.27
N ASP A 170 4.36 22.17 -4.07
CA ASP A 170 3.61 21.74 -5.26
C ASP A 170 2.69 20.55 -5.01
N LEU A 171 2.67 19.97 -3.81
CA LEU A 171 1.86 18.80 -3.47
C LEU A 171 0.55 19.22 -2.83
N VAL A 172 -0.53 18.53 -3.18
CA VAL A 172 -1.84 18.66 -2.53
C VAL A 172 -2.18 17.35 -1.84
N ALA A 173 -2.56 17.44 -0.57
CA ALA A 173 -2.92 16.30 0.25
C ALA A 173 -4.22 16.54 1.03
N ALA A 174 -5.05 15.51 1.17
CA ALA A 174 -6.10 15.47 2.18
C ALA A 174 -5.50 15.08 3.52
N LEU A 175 -5.92 15.75 4.59
CA LEU A 175 -5.46 15.50 5.94
C LEU A 175 -6.44 14.63 6.70
N VAL A 176 -5.88 13.65 7.41
CA VAL A 176 -6.63 12.60 8.06
C VAL A 176 -6.37 12.64 9.55
N ASP A 177 -7.44 12.62 10.34
CA ASP A 177 -7.39 12.44 11.78
C ASP A 177 -7.38 10.94 12.11
N ILE A 178 -6.39 10.54 12.91
CA ILE A 178 -6.05 9.16 13.23
C ILE A 178 -6.40 8.91 14.69
N THR A 179 -7.30 7.97 14.93
CA THR A 179 -7.70 7.56 16.28
C THR A 179 -6.55 6.88 17.02
N ASP A 180 -6.62 6.79 18.35
CA ASP A 180 -5.59 6.10 19.16
C ASP A 180 -5.41 4.63 18.75
N ALA A 181 -6.49 3.96 18.35
CA ALA A 181 -6.43 2.58 17.85
C ALA A 181 -5.67 2.47 16.52
N GLN A 182 -5.86 3.43 15.62
CA GLN A 182 -5.13 3.51 14.36
C GLN A 182 -3.67 3.96 14.55
N ALA A 183 -3.42 4.85 15.50
CA ALA A 183 -2.08 5.28 15.88
C ALA A 183 -1.25 4.10 16.42
N ALA A 184 -1.86 3.15 17.13
CA ALA A 184 -1.20 1.92 17.55
C ALA A 184 -0.70 1.07 16.36
N LEU A 185 -1.36 1.15 15.19
CA LEU A 185 -0.92 0.49 13.96
C LEU A 185 0.25 1.20 13.27
N MET A 186 0.63 2.39 13.70
CA MET A 186 1.85 3.08 13.24
C MET A 186 3.09 2.59 14.01
N GLY A 187 2.88 1.91 15.14
CA GLY A 187 3.90 1.36 16.02
C GLY A 187 4.69 2.40 16.83
N ASP A 188 5.48 1.94 17.79
CA ASP A 188 6.26 2.78 18.72
C ASP A 188 7.46 3.49 18.08
N GLY A 189 7.51 3.55 16.74
CA GLY A 189 8.64 4.09 16.00
C GLY A 189 8.75 5.60 16.12
N GLY A 190 9.25 6.09 17.25
CA GLY A 190 9.93 7.39 17.40
C GLY A 190 9.17 8.65 16.98
N ARG A 191 7.89 8.60 16.58
CA ARG A 191 7.14 9.81 16.19
C ARG A 191 7.00 10.71 17.42
N ALA A 192 6.54 10.21 18.57
CA ALA A 192 6.46 11.02 19.80
C ALA A 192 7.84 11.46 20.36
N GLU A 193 8.86 10.61 20.30
CA GLU A 193 10.19 10.93 20.86
C GLU A 193 10.98 11.92 19.99
N ASN A 194 10.90 11.82 18.66
CA ASN A 194 11.53 12.80 17.76
C ASN A 194 10.84 14.17 17.82
N TRP A 195 9.55 14.20 18.17
CA TRP A 195 8.78 15.44 18.26
C TRP A 195 9.15 16.26 19.50
N ASN A 196 9.41 15.59 20.62
CA ASN A 196 9.90 16.26 21.83
C ASN A 196 11.38 16.64 21.71
N ALA A 197 12.19 15.90 20.94
CA ALA A 197 13.58 16.25 20.69
C ALA A 197 13.74 17.54 19.85
N ALA A 198 12.85 17.79 18.88
CA ALA A 198 12.87 19.02 18.09
C ALA A 198 12.56 20.28 18.91
N LYS A 199 11.79 20.16 20.00
CA LYS A 199 11.45 21.28 20.90
C LYS A 199 12.62 21.70 21.81
N ASN A 200 13.60 20.83 22.00
CA ASN A 200 14.74 21.04 22.92
C ASN A 200 16.10 21.21 22.21
N GLY A 201 16.11 21.31 20.87
CA GLY A 201 17.33 21.37 20.06
C GLY A 201 18.00 22.73 19.98
N ALA A 202 18.38 23.31 21.12
CA ALA A 202 19.42 24.35 21.17
C ALA A 202 20.59 23.82 22.02
N LYS A 203 21.70 23.53 21.33
CA LYS A 203 23.00 23.05 21.86
C LYS A 203 23.01 21.59 22.34
N ASP A 204 23.31 20.68 21.41
CA ASP A 204 24.20 19.54 21.71
C ASP A 204 24.67 18.93 20.38
N GLU A 205 25.88 19.29 19.96
CA GLU A 205 26.48 18.88 18.69
C GLU A 205 26.91 17.40 18.62
N HIS A 206 26.68 16.57 19.64
CA HIS A 206 27.25 15.21 19.70
C HIS A 206 26.24 14.06 19.94
N SER A 207 24.96 14.27 19.63
CA SER A 207 23.96 13.20 19.62
C SER A 207 23.65 12.75 18.18
N SER A 208 24.02 11.51 17.89
CA SER A 208 23.93 10.86 16.58
C SER A 208 22.52 10.84 15.99
N SER A 209 22.32 11.62 14.92
CA SER A 209 21.17 11.66 13.99
C SER A 209 21.06 10.41 13.10
N ALA A 210 21.04 9.22 13.71
CA ALA A 210 21.29 7.96 13.00
C ALA A 210 20.08 7.32 12.29
N THR A 211 18.86 7.87 12.35
CA THR A 211 17.66 7.19 11.79
C THR A 211 17.04 7.83 10.55
N SER A 212 17.44 9.04 10.15
CA SER A 212 16.89 9.69 8.94
C SER A 212 17.89 9.80 7.77
N SER A 213 19.18 9.52 7.99
CA SER A 213 20.24 9.82 7.01
C SER A 213 20.97 8.60 6.42
N ARG A 214 20.65 7.35 6.83
CA ARG A 214 21.26 6.14 6.25
C ARG A 214 20.32 5.46 5.26
N LEU A 215 20.13 6.10 4.11
CA LEU A 215 19.68 5.39 2.92
C LEU A 215 20.73 4.31 2.57
N PRO A 216 20.31 3.07 2.26
CA PRO A 216 21.17 2.14 1.54
C PRO A 216 21.64 2.82 0.25
N ALA A 217 22.95 2.79 -0.01
CA ALA A 217 23.52 3.37 -1.22
C ALA A 217 22.85 2.74 -2.46
N VAL A 218 22.33 3.60 -3.35
CA VAL A 218 22.05 3.34 -4.77
C VAL A 218 21.17 2.10 -5.07
N LEU A 219 19.86 2.37 -5.25
CA LEU A 219 18.91 1.69 -6.15
C LEU A 219 18.68 0.16 -5.96
N GLU A 220 18.18 -0.26 -4.79
CA GLU A 220 17.68 -1.63 -4.59
C GLU A 220 16.18 -1.81 -4.93
N PHE A 221 15.45 -0.76 -5.31
CA PHE A 221 14.06 -0.83 -5.77
C PHE A 221 13.82 0.08 -6.98
N ASP A 222 12.85 -0.30 -7.82
CA ASP A 222 12.45 0.47 -8.99
C ASP A 222 11.17 1.22 -8.64
N GLU A 223 11.25 2.55 -8.64
CA GLU A 223 10.11 3.37 -8.29
C GLU A 223 9.11 3.42 -9.45
N MET A 224 7.89 2.96 -9.19
CA MET A 224 6.85 2.89 -10.20
C MET A 224 5.97 4.15 -10.18
N GLN A 225 5.75 4.73 -11.36
CA GLN A 225 4.76 5.78 -11.56
C GLN A 225 3.37 5.17 -11.63
N CYS A 226 2.44 5.72 -10.87
CA CYS A 226 1.02 5.41 -10.96
C CYS A 226 0.43 6.22 -12.12
N ILE A 227 -0.32 5.56 -13.01
CA ILE A 227 -1.01 6.21 -14.14
C ILE A 227 -2.52 6.34 -13.88
N LEU A 228 -2.97 6.05 -12.65
CA LEU A 228 -4.35 6.27 -12.25
C LEU A 228 -4.61 7.76 -12.14
N ASP A 229 -5.34 8.29 -13.11
CA ASP A 229 -5.81 9.67 -13.11
C ASP A 229 -7.11 9.78 -12.30
N LEU A 230 -7.05 10.46 -11.15
CA LEU A 230 -8.21 10.68 -10.29
C LEU A 230 -9.31 11.55 -10.94
N ASP A 231 -8.96 12.46 -11.86
CA ASP A 231 -9.94 13.29 -12.57
C ASP A 231 -10.70 12.50 -13.65
N ALA A 232 -10.07 11.47 -14.19
CA ALA A 232 -10.67 10.61 -15.21
C ALA A 232 -11.64 9.58 -14.62
N LEU A 233 -11.71 9.45 -13.29
CA LEU A 233 -12.65 8.56 -12.64
C LEU A 233 -14.07 9.16 -12.66
N PRO A 234 -15.11 8.34 -12.88
CA PRO A 234 -16.47 8.84 -12.91
C PRO A 234 -16.84 9.50 -11.58
N ALA A 235 -17.68 10.53 -11.64
CA ALA A 235 -18.31 11.03 -10.43
C ALA A 235 -19.19 9.91 -9.84
N PRO A 236 -19.24 9.78 -8.50
CA PRO A 236 -20.17 8.85 -7.87
C PRO A 236 -21.58 9.15 -8.37
N GLU A 237 -22.31 8.10 -8.78
CA GLU A 237 -23.73 8.26 -9.11
C GLU A 237 -24.50 8.67 -7.84
N VAL A 238 -25.69 9.26 -7.98
CA VAL A 238 -26.49 9.73 -6.82
C VAL A 238 -26.82 8.58 -5.83
N ASP A 239 -26.78 7.33 -6.30
CA ASP A 239 -26.98 6.11 -5.51
C ASP A 239 -25.68 5.46 -4.99
N ASP A 240 -24.49 5.93 -5.39
CA ASP A 240 -23.24 5.53 -4.76
C ASP A 240 -23.17 6.15 -3.35
N GLU A 241 -22.71 5.38 -2.34
CA GLU A 241 -22.60 5.87 -0.96
C GLU A 241 -21.78 7.17 -0.92
N VAL A 242 -22.49 8.31 -0.88
CA VAL A 242 -21.93 9.65 -0.65
C VAL A 242 -21.10 9.59 0.62
N LEU A 243 -19.89 10.18 0.57
CA LEU A 243 -19.00 10.23 1.72
C LEU A 243 -19.75 10.76 2.94
N LYS A 244 -19.73 9.99 4.03
CA LYS A 244 -20.51 10.31 5.23
C LYS A 244 -19.91 11.54 5.90
N GLU A 245 -20.74 12.52 6.22
CA GLU A 245 -20.30 13.68 7.00
C GLU A 245 -19.76 13.24 8.37
N ALA A 246 -18.64 13.84 8.77
CA ALA A 246 -18.05 13.73 10.10
C ALA A 246 -18.39 14.97 10.93
N SER A 247 -17.96 14.97 12.20
CA SER A 247 -18.05 16.15 13.04
C SER A 247 -17.11 17.23 12.52
N ALA A 248 -17.58 18.48 12.48
CA ALA A 248 -16.74 19.62 12.13
C ALA A 248 -15.54 19.74 13.10
N TYR A 249 -14.38 20.13 12.58
CA TYR A 249 -13.20 20.41 13.37
C TYR A 249 -13.05 21.93 13.48
N HIS A 250 -12.96 22.41 14.72
CA HIS A 250 -12.71 23.83 14.99
C HIS A 250 -11.24 24.10 15.35
N GLU A 251 -10.48 23.04 15.62
CA GLU A 251 -9.05 23.09 15.95
C GLU A 251 -8.30 22.00 15.20
N VAL A 252 -7.03 22.27 14.89
CA VAL A 252 -6.15 21.31 14.22
C VAL A 252 -5.79 20.18 15.20
N PRO A 253 -5.99 18.89 14.83
CA PRO A 253 -5.60 17.77 15.66
C PRO A 253 -4.12 17.81 16.08
N PRO A 254 -3.75 17.23 17.23
CA PRO A 254 -2.36 17.17 17.62
C PRO A 254 -1.59 16.43 16.53
N PRO A 255 -0.40 16.90 16.14
CA PRO A 255 0.09 16.42 14.87
C PRO A 255 0.52 14.93 14.89
N SER A 256 0.66 14.32 16.08
CA SER A 256 0.83 12.87 16.27
C SER A 256 -0.36 12.04 15.77
N GLN A 257 -1.55 12.64 15.72
CA GLN A 257 -2.79 12.05 15.20
C GLN A 257 -3.08 12.47 13.75
N VAL A 258 -2.17 13.20 13.10
CA VAL A 258 -2.37 13.61 11.71
C VAL A 258 -1.61 12.68 10.75
N SER A 259 -2.35 12.20 9.75
CA SER A 259 -1.80 11.60 8.54
C SER A 259 -2.35 12.31 7.29
N PHE A 260 -2.01 11.80 6.10
CA PHE A 260 -2.36 12.41 4.84
C PHE A 260 -2.53 11.41 3.71
N ILE A 261 -3.35 11.79 2.74
CA ILE A 261 -3.52 11.13 1.44
C ILE A 261 -3.08 12.12 0.36
N ILE A 262 -2.11 11.74 -0.47
CA ILE A 262 -1.68 12.57 -1.60
C ILE A 262 -2.75 12.54 -2.70
N LEU A 263 -3.19 13.72 -3.15
CA LEU A 263 -4.24 13.88 -4.16
C LEU A 263 -3.71 14.32 -5.52
N GLY A 264 -2.51 14.89 -5.57
CA GLY A 264 -1.91 15.35 -6.82
C GLY A 264 -0.84 16.40 -6.62
N SER A 265 -0.48 17.04 -7.72
CA SER A 265 0.44 18.17 -7.75
C SER A 265 -0.02 19.30 -8.64
N THR A 266 0.38 20.51 -8.26
CA THR A 266 0.22 21.73 -9.04
C THR A 266 1.20 21.84 -10.21
N ARG A 267 2.19 20.94 -10.29
CA ARG A 267 3.07 20.78 -11.47
C ARG A 267 2.50 19.73 -12.42
N SER A 268 2.79 19.87 -13.71
CA SER A 268 2.46 18.89 -14.74
C SER A 268 3.38 17.66 -14.73
N GLU A 269 4.51 17.72 -14.03
CA GLU A 269 5.50 16.65 -14.00
C GLU A 269 4.99 15.42 -13.24
N PRO A 270 5.28 14.19 -13.69
CA PRO A 270 5.01 12.97 -12.93
C PRO A 270 5.67 13.01 -11.56
N ILE A 271 4.92 12.63 -10.53
CA ILE A 271 5.45 12.50 -9.18
C ILE A 271 5.43 11.05 -8.76
N THR A 272 6.54 10.63 -8.19
CA THR A 272 6.66 9.31 -7.62
C THR A 272 6.24 9.31 -6.15
N TYR A 273 5.63 8.21 -5.70
CA TYR A 273 5.01 8.18 -4.38
C TYR A 273 6.03 8.29 -3.24
N SER A 274 7.23 7.72 -3.36
CA SER A 274 8.22 7.80 -2.27
C SER A 274 8.73 9.22 -2.09
N GLU A 275 8.93 9.95 -3.19
CA GLU A 275 9.32 11.36 -3.14
C GLU A 275 8.21 12.23 -2.58
N ALA A 276 6.95 12.01 -3.01
CA ALA A 276 5.80 12.72 -2.47
C ALA A 276 5.64 12.51 -0.97
N VAL A 277 5.73 11.27 -0.49
CA VAL A 277 5.65 10.94 0.95
C VAL A 277 6.76 11.64 1.73
N ARG A 278 8.01 11.59 1.24
CA ARG A 278 9.15 12.22 1.91
C ARG A 278 8.95 13.72 2.07
N ARG A 279 8.51 14.39 1.01
CA ARG A 279 8.27 15.84 1.00
C ARG A 279 7.07 16.22 1.88
N CYS A 280 5.98 15.47 1.79
CA CYS A 280 4.78 15.68 2.60
C CYS A 280 5.05 15.48 4.09
N ASP A 281 5.70 14.38 4.50
CA ASP A 281 5.92 14.09 5.93
C ASP A 281 6.79 15.17 6.61
N SER A 282 7.85 15.64 5.95
CA SER A 282 8.65 16.75 6.49
C SER A 282 7.88 18.07 6.52
N ALA A 283 7.25 18.46 5.41
CA ALA A 283 6.61 19.76 5.29
C ALA A 283 5.34 19.87 6.16
N LEU A 284 4.57 18.78 6.26
CA LEU A 284 3.37 18.73 7.08
C LEU A 284 3.72 18.81 8.57
N ARG A 285 4.76 18.10 9.01
CA ARG A 285 5.20 18.16 10.41
C ARG A 285 5.62 19.58 10.79
N ASP A 286 6.46 20.20 9.96
CA ASP A 286 6.97 21.55 10.23
C ASP A 286 5.81 22.57 10.15
N GLY A 287 4.88 22.39 9.21
CA GLY A 287 3.66 23.18 9.07
C GLY A 287 2.75 23.08 10.30
N LEU A 288 2.42 21.87 10.75
CA LEU A 288 1.55 21.63 11.91
C LEU A 288 2.11 22.22 13.22
N LEU A 289 3.44 22.19 13.40
CA LEU A 289 4.08 22.86 14.54
C LEU A 289 3.94 24.38 14.43
N SER A 290 4.17 24.94 13.24
CA SER A 290 4.06 26.38 13.00
C SER A 290 2.63 26.90 13.19
N TRP A 291 1.61 26.16 12.74
CA TRP A 291 0.20 26.57 12.84
C TRP A 291 -0.34 26.52 14.26
N LYS A 292 0.24 25.68 15.13
CA LYS A 292 -0.18 25.55 16.53
C LYS A 292 0.50 26.56 17.46
N ASP A 293 1.79 26.80 17.25
CA ASP A 293 2.62 27.56 18.20
C ASP A 293 2.80 29.05 17.81
N SER A 294 2.44 29.48 16.59
CA SER A 294 2.67 30.86 16.14
C SER A 294 1.44 31.76 16.35
N PRO A 295 1.56 32.86 17.12
CA PRO A 295 0.52 33.89 17.21
C PRO A 295 0.30 34.66 15.90
N ASP A 296 1.22 34.55 14.94
CA ASP A 296 1.11 35.09 13.57
C ASP A 296 0.53 34.06 12.57
N ALA A 297 0.47 32.77 12.92
CA ALA A 297 -0.30 31.76 12.18
C ALA A 297 -1.79 31.82 12.53
N GLN A 298 -2.30 33.03 12.84
CA GLN A 298 -3.72 33.27 12.98
C GLN A 298 -4.42 32.76 11.72
N ALA A 299 -5.50 31.99 11.94
CA ALA A 299 -6.49 31.67 10.93
C ALA A 299 -6.68 32.90 10.05
N THR A 300 -6.15 32.83 8.84
CA THR A 300 -5.99 34.01 7.99
C THR A 300 -7.36 34.48 7.52
N MET A 301 -8.36 33.60 7.61
CA MET A 301 -9.70 33.78 7.09
C MET A 301 -10.61 32.63 7.57
N ASP A 302 -11.86 32.98 7.93
CA ASP A 302 -13.00 32.06 8.02
C ASP A 302 -14.06 32.56 7.01
N VAL A 303 -14.32 31.77 5.98
CA VAL A 303 -15.39 32.06 5.01
C VAL A 303 -16.24 30.82 4.80
N GLY A 304 -17.50 30.91 5.22
CA GLY A 304 -18.50 29.86 4.96
C GLY A 304 -18.13 28.51 5.58
N GLY A 305 -17.48 28.50 6.74
CA GLY A 305 -17.04 27.27 7.40
C GLY A 305 -15.73 26.70 6.85
N ILE A 306 -14.89 27.55 6.25
CA ILE A 306 -13.56 27.19 5.74
C ILE A 306 -12.53 28.06 6.45
N THR A 307 -11.66 27.42 7.22
CA THR A 307 -10.58 28.11 7.94
C THR A 307 -9.25 27.84 7.27
N VAL A 308 -8.55 28.90 6.84
CA VAL A 308 -7.25 28.77 6.17
C VAL A 308 -6.12 29.22 7.10
N TYR A 309 -5.07 28.41 7.23
CA TYR A 309 -3.83 28.77 7.92
C TYR A 309 -2.67 28.80 6.95
N ARG A 310 -1.80 29.80 7.08
CA ARG A 310 -0.53 29.87 6.36
C ARG A 310 0.63 29.85 7.33
N ALA A 311 1.68 29.12 6.97
CA ALA A 311 2.92 29.13 7.75
C ALA A 311 3.66 30.47 7.63
N CYS A 312 3.52 31.18 6.51
CA CYS A 312 4.10 32.51 6.29
C CYS A 312 3.34 33.29 5.20
N ALA A 313 3.64 34.58 5.07
CA ALA A 313 3.03 35.47 4.04
C ALA A 313 3.63 35.31 2.64
N GLU A 314 4.76 34.60 2.49
CA GLU A 314 5.44 34.42 1.20
C GLU A 314 4.75 33.37 0.33
N ASN A 315 4.84 33.57 -0.99
CA ASN A 315 4.30 32.62 -1.97
C ASN A 315 5.04 31.27 -1.87
N GLY A 316 4.27 30.18 -1.85
CA GLY A 316 4.81 28.81 -1.77
C GLY A 316 4.99 28.27 -0.35
N CYS A 317 4.64 29.05 0.68
CA CYS A 317 4.55 28.54 2.04
C CYS A 317 3.44 27.48 2.20
N PRO A 318 3.62 26.49 3.10
CA PRO A 318 2.58 25.53 3.42
C PRO A 318 1.26 26.20 3.80
N VAL A 319 0.17 25.75 3.18
CA VAL A 319 -1.19 26.19 3.46
C VAL A 319 -1.99 25.03 4.00
N LEU A 320 -2.72 25.25 5.09
CA LEU A 320 -3.71 24.35 5.65
C LEU A 320 -5.10 24.92 5.40
N ILE A 321 -6.03 24.07 4.99
CA ILE A 321 -7.43 24.39 4.78
C ILE A 321 -8.22 23.44 5.67
N LEU A 322 -8.86 23.94 6.72
CA LEU A 322 -9.85 23.20 7.48
C LEU A 322 -11.21 23.40 6.82
N ASP A 323 -11.89 22.30 6.55
CA ASP A 323 -13.22 22.29 5.94
C ASP A 323 -14.22 21.81 7.00
N GLU A 324 -15.25 22.61 7.32
CA GLU A 324 -16.31 22.18 8.25
C GLU A 324 -17.06 20.95 7.73
N LYS A 325 -17.06 20.72 6.40
CA LYS A 325 -17.60 19.52 5.76
C LYS A 325 -16.61 18.37 5.82
N THR A 326 -16.27 17.94 7.03
CA THR A 326 -15.40 16.77 7.22
C THR A 326 -16.12 15.52 6.73
N VAL A 327 -15.34 14.55 6.23
CA VAL A 327 -15.89 13.34 5.64
C VAL A 327 -15.23 12.09 6.21
N LYS A 328 -16.02 11.03 6.36
CA LYS A 328 -15.54 9.70 6.73
C LYS A 328 -15.39 8.84 5.48
N LEU A 329 -14.25 8.18 5.38
CA LEU A 329 -13.93 7.26 4.31
C LEU A 329 -13.74 5.87 4.88
N ASP A 330 -14.39 4.90 4.26
CA ASP A 330 -14.05 3.52 4.46
C ASP A 330 -12.75 3.20 3.71
N VAL A 331 -11.87 2.45 4.36
CA VAL A 331 -10.52 2.16 3.87
C VAL A 331 -10.13 0.73 4.24
N VAL A 332 -9.13 0.17 3.57
CA VAL A 332 -8.51 -1.11 3.96
C VAL A 332 -7.08 -0.88 4.43
N PHE A 333 -6.74 -1.41 5.61
CA PHE A 333 -5.35 -1.36 6.09
C PHE A 333 -4.50 -2.39 5.34
N THR A 334 -3.46 -1.95 4.64
CA THR A 334 -2.58 -2.81 3.85
C THR A 334 -1.19 -2.17 3.65
N GLY A 335 -0.39 -2.74 2.76
CA GLY A 335 0.88 -2.20 2.32
C GLY A 335 0.75 -1.48 0.97
N TYR A 336 1.49 -0.39 0.84
CA TYR A 336 1.92 0.15 -0.45
C TYR A 336 3.17 -0.60 -0.90
N TYR A 337 3.05 -1.35 -1.99
CA TYR A 337 4.13 -2.21 -2.49
C TYR A 337 4.78 -1.63 -3.74
N GLN A 338 6.10 -1.79 -3.81
CA GLN A 338 6.94 -1.42 -4.93
C GLN A 338 7.81 -2.61 -5.33
N SER A 339 8.19 -2.68 -6.60
CA SER A 339 9.13 -3.70 -7.07
C SER A 339 10.49 -3.45 -6.45
N HIS A 340 11.05 -4.46 -5.78
CA HIS A 340 12.32 -4.35 -5.09
C HIS A 340 13.13 -5.63 -5.23
N THR A 341 14.41 -5.54 -4.87
CA THR A 341 15.35 -6.65 -4.91
C THR A 341 15.72 -7.04 -3.48
N THR A 342 16.17 -8.28 -3.31
CA THR A 342 16.73 -8.76 -2.04
C THR A 342 18.09 -9.39 -2.31
N ARG A 343 18.84 -9.73 -1.26
CA ARG A 343 20.09 -10.50 -1.41
C ARG A 343 19.90 -11.85 -2.09
N MET A 344 18.75 -12.50 -1.85
CA MET A 344 18.38 -13.78 -2.48
C MET A 344 17.71 -13.56 -3.86
N SER A 345 17.12 -12.40 -4.08
CA SER A 345 16.47 -11.94 -5.31
C SER A 345 17.20 -10.74 -5.93
N ALA A 346 18.52 -10.86 -6.14
CA ALA A 346 19.31 -9.78 -6.74
C ALA A 346 18.89 -9.52 -8.20
N ARG A 347 18.89 -8.26 -8.66
CA ARG A 347 18.48 -7.84 -10.02
C ARG A 347 18.99 -8.84 -11.08
N CYS A 348 18.10 -9.56 -11.74
CA CYS A 348 18.47 -10.20 -13.01
C CYS A 348 18.54 -9.06 -14.06
N PRO A 349 19.63 -8.94 -14.85
CA PRO A 349 19.80 -7.83 -15.81
C PRO A 349 18.68 -7.70 -16.84
N THR A 350 17.84 -8.73 -17.00
CA THR A 350 16.66 -8.73 -17.87
C THR A 350 15.49 -7.89 -17.35
N TRP A 351 15.55 -7.36 -16.11
CA TRP A 351 14.43 -6.62 -15.51
C TRP A 351 14.27 -5.19 -16.01
N SER A 352 15.35 -4.53 -16.44
CA SER A 352 15.35 -3.09 -16.74
C SER A 352 15.43 -2.76 -18.23
N THR A 353 15.66 -3.75 -19.09
CA THR A 353 15.61 -3.55 -20.54
C THR A 353 14.86 -4.73 -21.14
N GLY A 354 13.86 -4.46 -21.97
CA GLY A 354 13.18 -5.47 -22.79
C GLY A 354 14.10 -6.07 -23.87
N HIS A 355 15.33 -6.43 -23.51
CA HIS A 355 16.28 -7.11 -24.35
C HIS A 355 16.36 -8.59 -23.96
N ASN A 356 15.72 -9.40 -24.80
CA ASN A 356 15.89 -10.84 -24.88
C ASN A 356 17.37 -11.15 -25.11
N GLY A 357 18.12 -11.60 -24.10
CA GLY A 357 19.49 -12.06 -24.38
C GLY A 357 20.41 -12.46 -23.24
N ALA A 358 20.10 -12.21 -21.95
CA ALA A 358 21.04 -12.53 -20.87
C ALA A 358 20.55 -13.70 -20.00
N ALA A 359 21.17 -14.87 -20.15
CA ALA A 359 20.97 -16.03 -19.29
C ALA A 359 21.51 -15.73 -17.87
N CYS A 360 20.64 -15.78 -16.86
CA CYS A 360 21.04 -15.64 -15.45
C CYS A 360 21.76 -16.94 -14.99
N GLY A 361 23.06 -16.85 -14.69
CA GLY A 361 23.90 -17.97 -14.27
C GLY A 361 23.50 -18.58 -12.92
N ARG A 362 23.60 -19.91 -12.81
CA ARG A 362 23.34 -20.70 -11.59
C ARG A 362 24.18 -20.19 -10.41
N ARG A 363 23.56 -19.97 -9.25
CA ARG A 363 24.25 -19.66 -7.97
C ARG A 363 24.17 -20.83 -6.99
N SER A 364 25.25 -21.02 -6.24
CA SER A 364 25.40 -21.99 -5.14
C SER A 364 24.79 -21.46 -3.83
N PHE A 365 24.06 -22.33 -3.14
CA PHE A 365 23.22 -22.02 -1.98
C PHE A 365 23.99 -22.19 -0.66
N TRP A 366 23.98 -21.18 0.21
CA TRP A 366 24.53 -21.27 1.58
C TRP A 366 23.39 -21.54 2.57
N GLY A 367 23.47 -22.67 3.28
CA GLY A 367 22.49 -23.11 4.27
C GLY A 367 22.77 -22.54 5.66
N GLY A 368 21.78 -21.85 6.25
CA GLY A 368 21.72 -21.58 7.68
C GLY A 368 20.89 -22.65 8.43
N PRO A 369 21.05 -22.80 9.76
CA PRO A 369 20.46 -23.91 10.51
C PRO A 369 18.95 -23.72 10.71
N GLN A 370 18.17 -24.78 10.50
CA GLN A 370 16.73 -24.84 10.71
C GLN A 370 16.40 -25.66 11.96
N ARG A 371 15.51 -25.15 12.82
CA ARG A 371 14.78 -25.94 13.82
C ARG A 371 13.45 -26.38 13.20
N ALA A 372 13.24 -27.68 13.12
CA ALA A 372 11.97 -28.29 12.70
C ALA A 372 11.22 -28.80 13.94
N ALA A 373 9.95 -28.42 14.08
CA ALA A 373 9.00 -29.13 14.92
C ALA A 373 8.10 -29.94 14.00
N ALA A 374 8.03 -31.25 14.21
CA ALA A 374 7.22 -32.17 13.43
C ALA A 374 5.80 -32.24 13.99
N THR A 375 4.79 -32.17 13.12
CA THR A 375 3.42 -32.57 13.47
C THR A 375 2.81 -33.24 12.24
N LEU A 376 2.40 -34.49 12.38
CA LEU A 376 1.71 -35.25 11.34
C LEU A 376 0.34 -34.64 11.05
N TYR A 377 0.03 -34.40 9.77
CA TYR A 377 -1.25 -33.87 9.32
C TYR A 377 -1.95 -34.84 8.36
N THR A 378 -3.14 -35.28 8.75
CA THR A 378 -4.16 -35.89 7.89
C THR A 378 -4.82 -34.82 7.01
N GLN A 379 -5.37 -35.26 5.87
CA GLN A 379 -6.10 -34.47 4.87
C GLN A 379 -6.97 -33.38 5.52
N MET A 380 -6.51 -32.13 5.43
CA MET A 380 -7.13 -30.98 6.08
C MET A 380 -8.41 -30.59 5.32
N ASP A 381 -9.51 -30.41 6.05
CA ASP A 381 -10.75 -29.91 5.46
C ASP A 381 -10.57 -28.46 4.98
N SER A 382 -11.25 -28.10 3.89
CA SER A 382 -11.18 -26.76 3.28
C SER A 382 -11.60 -25.67 4.28
N THR A 383 -12.60 -25.96 5.12
CA THR A 383 -13.06 -25.07 6.20
C THR A 383 -11.95 -24.79 7.21
N GLN A 384 -11.25 -25.84 7.66
CA GLN A 384 -10.15 -25.70 8.61
C GLN A 384 -8.97 -24.91 8.03
N LEU A 385 -8.72 -25.04 6.73
CA LEU A 385 -7.68 -24.26 6.06
C LEU A 385 -8.03 -22.77 6.05
N LEU A 386 -9.27 -22.43 5.67
CA LEU A 386 -9.76 -21.05 5.69
C LEU A 386 -9.76 -20.47 7.11
N ASP A 387 -10.04 -21.30 8.12
CA ASP A 387 -9.95 -20.94 9.54
C ASP A 387 -8.51 -20.68 10.03
N ARG A 388 -7.49 -21.14 9.30
CA ARG A 388 -6.09 -20.86 9.63
C ARG A 388 -5.45 -19.71 8.87
N VAL A 389 -6.02 -19.30 7.73
CA VAL A 389 -5.49 -18.18 6.93
C VAL A 389 -5.76 -16.81 7.58
N ASP A 390 -6.59 -16.78 8.63
CA ASP A 390 -6.93 -15.63 9.49
C ASP A 390 -6.82 -14.26 8.80
N ALA A 391 -7.53 -14.13 7.68
CA ALA A 391 -7.52 -12.93 6.86
C ALA A 391 -8.91 -12.26 6.91
N PRO A 392 -9.02 -11.01 7.38
CA PRO A 392 -10.28 -10.28 7.45
C PRO A 392 -11.05 -10.25 6.13
N CYS A 393 -10.34 -10.12 5.01
CA CYS A 393 -10.91 -10.12 3.65
C CYS A 393 -11.62 -11.42 3.23
N LEU A 394 -11.47 -12.52 3.99
CA LEU A 394 -12.18 -13.78 3.79
C LEU A 394 -13.37 -13.96 4.74
N ARG A 395 -13.33 -13.36 5.94
CA ARG A 395 -14.29 -13.67 7.02
C ARG A 395 -15.20 -12.52 7.39
N ASP A 396 -14.67 -11.31 7.52
CA ASP A 396 -15.43 -10.17 8.00
C ASP A 396 -16.33 -9.62 6.91
N GLU A 397 -17.66 -9.67 7.12
CA GLU A 397 -18.63 -9.23 6.12
C GLU A 397 -18.50 -7.74 5.78
N LYS A 398 -18.17 -6.89 6.76
CA LYS A 398 -18.00 -5.45 6.50
C LYS A 398 -16.81 -5.19 5.58
N THR A 399 -15.71 -5.89 5.83
CA THR A 399 -14.51 -5.88 4.97
C THR A 399 -14.84 -6.42 3.59
N LYS A 400 -15.52 -7.56 3.47
CA LYS A 400 -15.90 -8.13 2.16
C LYS A 400 -16.78 -7.19 1.34
N CYS A 401 -17.81 -6.59 1.96
CA CYS A 401 -18.65 -5.62 1.29
C CYS A 401 -17.86 -4.40 0.79
N PHE A 402 -16.98 -3.85 1.62
CA PHE A 402 -16.11 -2.74 1.21
C PHE A 402 -15.18 -3.12 0.05
N LEU A 403 -14.52 -4.27 0.14
CA LEU A 403 -13.57 -4.73 -0.88
C LEU A 403 -14.26 -5.01 -2.22
N ARG A 404 -15.50 -5.51 -2.24
CA ARG A 404 -16.29 -5.64 -3.48
C ARG A 404 -16.50 -4.29 -4.17
N ALA A 405 -16.74 -3.24 -3.40
CA ALA A 405 -16.94 -1.89 -3.91
C ALA A 405 -15.64 -1.10 -4.13
N HIS A 406 -14.46 -1.67 -3.82
CA HIS A 406 -13.20 -0.93 -3.92
C HIS A 406 -12.76 -0.67 -5.37
N GLY A 407 -13.14 -1.52 -6.31
CA GLY A 407 -12.98 -1.29 -7.75
C GLY A 407 -11.58 -1.46 -8.35
N ARG A 408 -10.52 -1.61 -7.53
CA ARG A 408 -9.14 -1.89 -7.99
C ARG A 408 -8.36 -2.68 -6.94
N LEU A 409 -8.60 -3.99 -6.85
CA LEU A 409 -7.93 -4.88 -5.89
C LEU A 409 -7.10 -5.95 -6.59
N LEU A 410 -5.90 -6.21 -6.05
CA LEU A 410 -5.07 -7.36 -6.40
C LEU A 410 -4.89 -8.24 -5.16
N PHE A 411 -5.48 -9.44 -5.19
CA PHE A 411 -5.14 -10.49 -4.25
C PHE A 411 -3.94 -11.28 -4.77
N LEU A 412 -2.85 -11.30 -4.01
CA LEU A 412 -1.70 -12.16 -4.26
C LEU A 412 -1.73 -13.35 -3.31
N VAL A 413 -2.28 -14.48 -3.76
CA VAL A 413 -2.32 -15.72 -2.99
C VAL A 413 -1.03 -16.51 -3.23
N ARG A 414 -0.16 -16.55 -2.23
CA ARG A 414 1.19 -17.13 -2.33
C ARG A 414 1.25 -18.44 -1.55
N GLY A 415 2.03 -19.40 -2.06
CA GLY A 415 2.17 -20.71 -1.40
C GLY A 415 2.67 -21.78 -2.36
N SER A 416 3.25 -22.85 -1.78
CA SER A 416 3.71 -24.00 -2.55
C SER A 416 2.56 -24.68 -3.31
N THR A 417 2.89 -25.48 -4.32
CA THR A 417 1.90 -26.35 -4.97
C THR A 417 1.25 -27.22 -3.90
N ASN A 418 -0.09 -27.32 -3.92
CA ASN A 418 -0.88 -28.05 -2.93
C ASN A 418 -0.86 -27.52 -1.49
N SER A 419 -0.40 -26.29 -1.26
CA SER A 419 -0.53 -25.65 0.06
C SER A 419 -1.97 -25.38 0.51
N GLY A 420 -2.96 -25.60 -0.36
CA GLY A 420 -4.32 -25.13 -0.17
C GLY A 420 -4.58 -23.72 -0.75
N LYS A 421 -3.58 -23.08 -1.37
CA LYS A 421 -3.77 -21.80 -2.08
C LYS A 421 -4.92 -21.81 -3.10
N ASN A 422 -5.21 -22.96 -3.71
CA ASN A 422 -6.30 -23.09 -4.68
C ASN A 422 -7.67 -23.03 -3.99
N VAL A 423 -7.78 -23.52 -2.75
CA VAL A 423 -8.99 -23.41 -1.93
C VAL A 423 -9.24 -21.94 -1.59
N VAL A 424 -8.21 -21.24 -1.11
CA VAL A 424 -8.29 -19.81 -0.81
C VAL A 424 -8.63 -18.98 -2.05
N ALA A 425 -7.99 -19.28 -3.19
CA ALA A 425 -8.29 -18.60 -4.44
C ALA A 425 -9.73 -18.88 -4.93
N ALA A 426 -10.22 -20.11 -4.80
CA ALA A 426 -11.60 -20.46 -5.15
C ALA A 426 -12.61 -19.75 -4.24
N GLU A 427 -12.31 -19.64 -2.94
CA GLU A 427 -13.13 -18.87 -1.99
C GLU A 427 -13.18 -17.39 -2.39
N LEU A 428 -12.03 -16.79 -2.73
CA LEU A 428 -12.00 -15.42 -3.25
C LEU A 428 -12.80 -15.28 -4.55
N GLU A 429 -12.70 -16.21 -5.49
CA GLU A 429 -13.50 -16.18 -6.73
C GLU A 429 -15.02 -16.22 -6.43
N GLN A 430 -15.45 -16.96 -5.40
CA GLN A 430 -16.86 -16.98 -4.95
C GLN A 430 -17.27 -15.68 -4.26
N LEU A 431 -16.42 -15.16 -3.37
CA LEU A 431 -16.69 -13.94 -2.61
C LEU A 431 -16.69 -12.68 -3.49
N TYR A 432 -15.92 -12.70 -4.59
CA TYR A 432 -15.78 -11.62 -5.56
C TYR A 432 -16.12 -12.12 -6.98
N PRO A 433 -17.41 -12.26 -7.33
CA PRO A 433 -17.85 -12.87 -8.60
C PRO A 433 -17.35 -12.15 -9.87
N GLU A 434 -17.08 -10.85 -9.77
CA GLU A 434 -16.52 -10.03 -10.87
C GLU A 434 -14.99 -10.17 -10.99
N SER A 435 -14.37 -10.98 -10.14
CA SER A 435 -12.93 -11.17 -10.14
C SER A 435 -12.44 -11.91 -11.38
N ARG A 436 -11.17 -11.64 -11.75
CA ARG A 436 -10.45 -12.42 -12.75
C ARG A 436 -9.23 -13.08 -12.13
N ALA A 437 -9.23 -14.41 -12.14
CA ALA A 437 -8.08 -15.18 -11.69
C ALA A 437 -6.99 -15.26 -12.77
N TYR A 438 -5.74 -15.21 -12.33
CA TYR A 438 -4.54 -15.40 -13.15
C TYR A 438 -3.60 -16.41 -12.51
N TRP A 439 -3.14 -17.34 -13.33
CA TRP A 439 -2.04 -18.24 -13.01
C TRP A 439 -1.28 -18.63 -14.29
N SER A 440 0.02 -18.88 -14.18
CA SER A 440 0.91 -19.15 -15.32
C SER A 440 0.44 -20.35 -16.16
N ASP A 441 -0.15 -21.37 -15.53
CA ASP A 441 -0.64 -22.55 -16.25
C ASP A 441 -1.79 -22.26 -17.23
N MET A 442 -2.48 -21.11 -17.11
CA MET A 442 -3.49 -20.71 -18.11
C MET A 442 -2.89 -20.53 -19.51
N LEU A 443 -1.60 -20.17 -19.60
CA LEU A 443 -0.94 -20.03 -20.89
C LEU A 443 -0.88 -21.37 -21.63
N PHE A 444 -0.89 -22.48 -20.89
CA PHE A 444 -0.88 -23.84 -21.42
C PHE A 444 -2.26 -24.50 -21.51
N SER A 445 -3.32 -23.77 -21.13
CA SER A 445 -4.70 -24.26 -21.21
C SER A 445 -5.40 -23.86 -22.52
N SER A 446 -4.68 -23.16 -23.42
CA SER A 446 -5.15 -22.83 -24.76
C SER A 446 -5.17 -24.11 -25.63
N PRO A 447 -6.16 -24.31 -26.52
CA PRO A 447 -6.16 -25.44 -27.45
C PRO A 447 -4.95 -25.47 -28.40
N MET A 448 -4.16 -24.38 -28.46
CA MET A 448 -2.90 -24.32 -29.21
C MET A 448 -1.64 -24.40 -28.32
N ALA A 449 -1.78 -24.74 -27.04
CA ALA A 449 -0.65 -24.86 -26.14
C ALA A 449 0.21 -26.10 -26.47
N PRO A 450 1.55 -26.00 -26.41
CA PRO A 450 2.43 -27.16 -26.52
C PRO A 450 2.13 -28.18 -25.41
N GLU A 451 2.29 -29.47 -25.73
CA GLU A 451 2.20 -30.54 -24.72
C GLU A 451 3.18 -30.30 -23.57
N ARG A 452 2.69 -30.48 -22.34
CA ARG A 452 3.50 -30.38 -21.13
C ARG A 452 4.52 -31.51 -21.07
N ASN A 453 5.77 -31.17 -20.82
CA ASN A 453 6.79 -32.14 -20.44
C ASN A 453 7.45 -31.73 -19.11
N THR A 454 8.21 -32.65 -18.52
CA THR A 454 8.87 -32.44 -17.21
C THR A 454 9.88 -31.28 -17.24
N ALA A 455 10.37 -30.89 -18.41
CA ALA A 455 11.24 -29.73 -18.57
C ALA A 455 10.45 -28.42 -18.53
N SER A 456 9.29 -28.35 -19.21
CA SER A 456 8.43 -27.16 -19.25
C SER A 456 7.67 -26.87 -17.95
N ILE A 457 7.67 -27.80 -16.99
CA ILE A 457 7.10 -27.64 -15.64
C ILE A 457 8.18 -27.19 -14.62
N ARG A 458 9.46 -27.40 -14.95
CA ARG A 458 10.61 -27.03 -14.10
C ARG A 458 11.07 -25.59 -14.33
N GLU A 459 10.74 -25.00 -15.47
CA GLU A 459 10.76 -23.55 -15.73
C GLU A 459 9.52 -22.89 -15.13
#